data_AF-A0A5C0E0Q6-F1
#
_entry.id   AF-A0A5C0E0Q6-F1
#
_cell.length_a   1.000
_cell.length_b   1.000
_cell.length_c   1.000
_cell.angle_alpha   90.00
_cell.angle_beta   90.00
_cell.angle_gamma   90.00
#
_symmetry.space_group_name_H-M   'P 1'
#
loop_
_entity.id
_entity.type
_entity.pdbx_description
1 polymer ?
#
loop_
_entity_poly.entity_id
_entity_poly.type
_entity_poly.pdbx_seq_one_letter_code
_entity_poly.pdbx_strand_id
1 'polypeptide(L)'
;MSTGFKKKCKTRKSVTPSVDSKEITSNFLQHFTGIKDPRVKRTRWHLLTDIITISLLAVIAGAEGWEDIEEYGLSKKQWLETFLELPEGIPSPDTFRRVFERINPKEFEQCFRNWVQSLVEKLGVEVVAIDGKTHRGSYDRESKLKALHTVSAWEE
;
A
#
# COMPACT_ATOMS: atom_id res chain seq x y z
N MET A 1 39.38 -4.13 25.92
CA MET A 1 38.90 -5.02 24.84
C MET A 1 37.43 -5.30 25.08
N SER A 2 36.53 -4.70 24.30
CA SER A 2 35.09 -4.84 24.48
C SER A 2 34.61 -6.17 23.91
N THR A 3 34.00 -6.99 24.76
CA THR A 3 33.32 -8.23 24.40
C THR A 3 32.06 -7.89 23.59
N GLY A 4 32.15 -8.02 22.27
CA GLY A 4 31.04 -7.77 21.35
C GLY A 4 29.84 -8.71 21.60
N PHE A 5 28.64 -8.17 21.41
CA PHE A 5 27.38 -8.91 21.43
C PHE A 5 27.43 -10.09 20.43
N LYS A 6 27.30 -11.32 20.92
CA LYS A 6 27.11 -12.50 20.07
C LYS A 6 25.70 -12.47 19.48
N LYS A 7 25.57 -12.16 18.19
CA LYS A 7 24.33 -12.37 17.43
C LYS A 7 23.99 -13.86 17.42
N LYS A 8 22.96 -14.27 18.16
CA LYS A 8 22.27 -15.54 17.90
C LYS A 8 21.50 -15.36 16.59
N CYS A 9 22.08 -15.80 15.49
CA CYS A 9 21.35 -15.92 14.22
C CYS A 9 20.39 -17.10 14.37
N LYS A 10 19.12 -16.81 14.69
CA LYS A 10 18.05 -17.80 14.51
C LYS A 10 17.93 -18.04 13.01
N THR A 11 18.12 -19.28 12.56
CA THR A 11 17.82 -19.69 11.18
C THR A 11 16.38 -19.32 10.88
N ARG A 12 16.16 -18.29 10.04
CA ARG A 12 14.83 -17.97 9.51
C ARG A 12 14.36 -19.22 8.77
N LYS A 13 13.32 -19.89 9.27
CA LYS A 13 12.56 -20.82 8.45
C LYS A 13 12.08 -20.00 7.25
N SER A 14 12.49 -20.38 6.05
CA SER A 14 11.97 -19.81 4.82
C SER A 14 10.51 -20.24 4.71
N VAL A 15 9.62 -19.49 5.35
CA VAL A 15 8.20 -19.58 5.05
C VAL A 15 8.08 -18.97 3.65
N THR A 16 7.87 -19.82 2.65
CA THR A 16 7.23 -19.38 1.41
C THR A 16 5.75 -19.35 1.74
N PRO A 17 5.13 -18.19 2.02
CA PRO A 17 3.69 -18.17 2.08
C PRO A 17 3.23 -18.33 0.63
N SER A 18 2.82 -19.55 0.25
CA SER A 18 2.12 -19.80 -1.01
C SER A 18 0.73 -19.19 -0.88
N VAL A 19 0.64 -17.87 -0.88
CA VAL A 19 -0.64 -17.18 -0.83
C VAL A 19 -1.21 -17.18 -2.24
N ASP A 20 -2.40 -17.77 -2.41
CA ASP A 20 -3.11 -17.70 -3.68
C ASP A 20 -3.47 -16.24 -3.97
N SER A 21 -2.96 -15.71 -5.08
CA SER A 21 -3.21 -14.33 -5.52
C SER A 21 -4.70 -14.06 -5.70
N LYS A 22 -5.51 -15.05 -6.13
CA LYS A 22 -6.96 -14.91 -6.27
C LYS A 22 -7.67 -14.72 -4.93
N GLU A 23 -7.17 -15.39 -3.91
CA GLU A 23 -7.72 -15.30 -2.55
C GLU A 23 -7.39 -13.94 -1.93
N ILE A 24 -6.18 -13.41 -2.15
CA ILE A 24 -5.82 -12.05 -1.73
C ILE A 24 -6.72 -11.02 -2.40
N THR A 25 -6.91 -11.12 -3.72
CA THR A 25 -7.78 -10.21 -4.46
C THR A 25 -9.22 -10.30 -3.96
N SER A 26 -9.74 -11.52 -3.75
CA SER A 26 -11.11 -11.71 -3.25
C SER A 26 -11.30 -11.12 -1.85
N ASN A 27 -10.32 -11.32 -0.95
CA ASN A 27 -10.33 -10.76 0.39
C ASN A 27 -10.22 -9.22 0.35
N PHE A 28 -9.37 -8.67 -0.52
CA PHE A 28 -9.29 -7.24 -0.78
C PHE A 28 -10.66 -6.68 -1.20
N LEU A 29 -11.26 -7.23 -2.24
CA LEU A 29 -12.55 -6.77 -2.75
C LEU A 29 -13.63 -6.79 -1.65
N GLN A 30 -13.65 -7.82 -0.81
CA GLN A 30 -14.57 -7.93 0.33
C GLN A 30 -14.43 -6.78 1.32
N HIS A 31 -13.20 -6.44 1.74
CA HIS A 31 -12.97 -5.35 2.69
C HIS A 31 -13.38 -3.96 2.17
N PHE A 32 -13.33 -3.75 0.85
CA PHE A 32 -13.69 -2.48 0.23
C PHE A 32 -15.17 -2.41 -0.22
N THR A 33 -15.94 -3.50 -0.15
CA THR A 33 -17.39 -3.48 -0.44
C THR A 33 -18.19 -2.58 0.50
N GLY A 34 -17.70 -2.37 1.74
CA GLY A 34 -18.34 -1.52 2.73
C GLY A 34 -18.31 -0.03 2.40
N ILE A 35 -17.47 0.39 1.45
CA ILE A 35 -17.37 1.80 1.05
C ILE A 35 -18.55 2.16 0.16
N LYS A 36 -19.33 3.14 0.60
CA LYS A 36 -20.40 3.69 -0.22
C LYS A 36 -19.82 4.43 -1.41
N ASP A 37 -20.19 4.03 -2.63
CA ASP A 37 -19.78 4.73 -3.85
C ASP A 37 -20.31 6.18 -3.84
N PRO A 38 -19.42 7.19 -3.75
CA PRO A 38 -19.80 8.59 -3.62
C PRO A 38 -20.22 9.20 -4.97
N ARG A 39 -20.05 8.47 -6.08
CA ARG A 39 -20.41 8.94 -7.42
C ARG A 39 -21.90 8.86 -7.66
N VAL A 40 -22.42 9.74 -8.51
CA VAL A 40 -23.81 9.69 -8.98
C VAL A 40 -23.98 8.47 -9.89
N LYS A 41 -25.12 7.76 -9.81
CA LYS A 41 -25.36 6.51 -10.57
C LYS A 41 -25.00 6.61 -12.07
N ARG A 42 -25.37 7.71 -12.73
CA ARG A 42 -25.09 7.96 -14.16
C ARG A 42 -23.60 8.11 -14.53
N THR A 43 -22.72 8.23 -13.55
CA THR A 43 -21.26 8.41 -13.75
C THR A 43 -20.47 7.20 -13.28
N ARG A 44 -21.12 6.05 -13.02
CA ARG A 44 -20.49 4.81 -12.53
C ARG A 44 -20.21 3.85 -13.68
N TRP A 45 -19.38 4.30 -14.61
CA TRP A 45 -18.94 3.51 -15.77
C TRP A 45 -17.92 2.44 -15.36
N HIS A 46 -17.00 2.79 -14.45
CA HIS A 46 -16.03 1.87 -13.86
C HIS A 46 -16.46 1.43 -12.46
N LEU A 47 -16.18 0.18 -12.09
CA LEU A 47 -16.44 -0.30 -10.73
C LEU A 47 -15.58 0.46 -9.71
N LEU A 48 -16.16 0.76 -8.55
CA LEU A 48 -15.43 1.47 -7.49
C LEU A 48 -14.24 0.64 -6.99
N THR A 49 -14.44 -0.67 -6.88
CA THR A 49 -13.41 -1.62 -6.48
C THR A 49 -12.22 -1.63 -7.44
N ASP A 50 -12.48 -1.60 -8.75
CA ASP A 50 -11.42 -1.58 -9.77
C ASP A 50 -10.60 -0.29 -9.67
N ILE A 51 -11.28 0.86 -9.53
CA ILE A 51 -10.63 2.16 -9.35
C ILE A 51 -9.70 2.12 -8.13
N ILE A 52 -10.21 1.66 -6.98
CA ILE A 52 -9.44 1.60 -5.73
C ILE A 52 -8.25 0.63 -5.87
N THR A 53 -8.46 -0.53 -6.49
CA THR A 53 -7.41 -1.55 -6.67
C THR A 53 -6.28 -1.01 -7.54
N ILE A 54 -6.61 -0.43 -8.70
CA ILE A 54 -5.61 0.12 -9.63
C ILE A 54 -4.81 1.23 -8.94
N SER A 55 -5.47 2.16 -8.26
CA SER A 55 -4.78 3.24 -7.55
C SER A 55 -3.84 2.72 -6.47
N LEU A 56 -4.27 1.75 -5.67
CA LEU A 56 -3.42 1.18 -4.63
C LEU A 56 -2.18 0.50 -5.23
N LEU A 57 -2.36 -0.34 -6.25
CA LEU A 57 -1.26 -1.04 -6.91
C LEU A 57 -0.28 -0.09 -7.59
N ALA A 58 -0.79 0.96 -8.23
CA ALA A 58 0.03 1.99 -8.85
C ALA A 58 0.86 2.75 -7.80
N VAL A 59 0.25 3.16 -6.67
CA VAL A 59 0.97 3.85 -5.59
C VAL A 59 2.05 2.97 -4.96
N ILE A 60 1.77 1.68 -4.74
CA ILE A 60 2.78 0.72 -4.28
C ILE A 60 3.92 0.58 -5.31
N ALA A 61 3.60 0.67 -6.60
CA ALA A 61 4.59 0.65 -7.69
C ALA A 61 5.35 1.99 -7.86
N GLY A 62 5.04 3.01 -7.05
CA GLY A 62 5.72 4.30 -7.05
C GLY A 62 5.05 5.41 -7.85
N ALA A 63 3.76 5.28 -8.19
CA ALA A 63 2.99 6.38 -8.79
C ALA A 63 2.83 7.55 -7.79
N GLU A 64 3.13 8.76 -8.24
CA GLU A 64 3.01 9.99 -7.42
C GLU A 64 1.81 10.84 -7.84
N GLY A 65 1.31 10.68 -9.07
CA GLY A 65 0.20 11.43 -9.65
C GLY A 65 -0.96 10.59 -10.18
N TRP A 66 -2.03 11.26 -10.63
CA TRP A 66 -3.21 10.61 -11.22
C TRP A 66 -2.92 10.07 -12.61
N GLU A 67 -2.09 10.78 -13.36
CA GLU A 67 -1.57 10.42 -14.68
C GLU A 67 -0.72 9.14 -14.58
N ASP A 68 0.14 9.05 -13.57
CA ASP A 68 0.95 7.84 -13.31
C ASP A 68 0.07 6.62 -13.00
N ILE A 69 -1.05 6.82 -12.30
CA ILE A 69 -2.01 5.75 -12.01
C ILE A 69 -2.69 5.25 -13.30
N GLU A 70 -3.09 6.17 -14.19
CA GLU A 70 -3.61 5.79 -15.51
C GLU A 70 -2.55 5.05 -16.32
N GLU A 71 -1.32 5.57 -16.39
CA GLU A 71 -0.21 4.96 -17.12
C GLU A 71 0.11 3.55 -16.60
N TYR A 72 0.12 3.37 -15.27
CA TYR A 72 0.24 2.05 -14.65
C TYR A 72 -0.90 1.13 -15.09
N GLY A 73 -2.15 1.60 -15.02
CA GLY A 73 -3.32 0.85 -15.43
C GLY A 73 -3.26 0.41 -16.90
N LEU A 74 -2.89 1.33 -17.80
CA LEU A 74 -2.75 1.05 -19.23
C LEU A 74 -1.61 0.06 -19.51
N SER A 75 -0.45 0.25 -18.89
CA SER A 75 0.72 -0.63 -19.10
C SER A 75 0.53 -2.04 -18.54
N LYS A 76 -0.32 -2.20 -17.52
CA LYS A 76 -0.61 -3.49 -16.86
C LYS A 76 -2.00 -4.04 -17.16
N LYS A 77 -2.75 -3.43 -18.09
CA LYS A 77 -4.15 -3.77 -18.38
C LYS A 77 -4.39 -5.28 -18.53
N GLN A 78 -3.61 -5.96 -19.37
CA GLN A 78 -3.76 -7.39 -19.60
C GLN A 78 -3.60 -8.24 -18.33
N TRP A 79 -2.71 -7.82 -17.42
CA TRP A 79 -2.52 -8.49 -16.13
C TRP A 79 -3.66 -8.18 -15.16
N LEU A 80 -4.12 -6.92 -15.12
CA LEU A 80 -5.25 -6.49 -14.30
C LEU A 80 -6.55 -7.23 -14.68
N GLU A 81 -6.79 -7.44 -15.98
CA GLU A 81 -7.95 -8.20 -16.50
C GLU A 81 -7.97 -9.67 -16.04
N THR A 82 -6.88 -10.20 -15.47
CA THR A 82 -6.90 -11.58 -14.94
C THR A 82 -7.66 -11.71 -13.62
N PHE A 83 -7.93 -10.59 -12.94
CA PHE A 83 -8.59 -10.57 -11.63
C PHE A 83 -9.52 -9.38 -11.37
N LEU A 84 -9.58 -8.39 -12.27
CA LEU A 84 -10.54 -7.28 -12.27
C LEU A 84 -11.53 -7.42 -13.43
N GLU A 85 -12.73 -6.86 -13.27
CA GLU A 85 -13.77 -6.93 -14.30
C GLU A 85 -13.56 -5.90 -15.42
N LEU A 86 -13.15 -4.67 -15.07
CA LEU A 86 -12.84 -3.57 -16.00
C LEU A 86 -13.86 -3.38 -17.13
N PRO A 87 -15.16 -3.20 -16.83
CA PRO A 87 -16.23 -3.17 -17.84
C PRO A 87 -16.02 -2.11 -18.93
N GLU A 88 -15.41 -0.98 -18.56
CA GLU A 88 -15.11 0.15 -19.46
C GLU A 88 -13.59 0.38 -19.57
N GLY A 89 -12.78 -0.62 -19.21
CA GLY A 89 -11.32 -0.52 -19.20
C GLY A 89 -10.76 0.36 -18.08
N ILE A 90 -9.58 0.93 -18.34
CA ILE A 90 -8.82 1.73 -17.37
C ILE A 90 -9.46 3.13 -17.25
N PRO A 91 -9.79 3.58 -16.02
CA PRO A 91 -10.30 4.93 -15.79
C PRO A 91 -9.27 6.02 -16.15
N SER A 92 -9.76 7.18 -16.55
CA SER A 92 -8.92 8.36 -16.76
C SER A 92 -8.39 8.99 -15.45
N PRO A 93 -7.37 9.86 -15.50
CA PRO A 93 -6.81 10.53 -14.32
C PRO A 93 -7.89 11.33 -13.56
N ASP A 94 -8.76 12.02 -14.29
CA ASP A 94 -9.91 12.74 -13.74
C ASP A 94 -10.91 11.83 -13.03
N THR A 95 -11.04 10.58 -13.46
CA THR A 95 -11.95 9.62 -12.83
C THR A 95 -11.38 9.15 -11.50
N PHE A 96 -10.07 8.86 -11.43
CA PHE A 96 -9.39 8.59 -10.17
C PHE A 96 -9.52 9.78 -9.21
N ARG A 97 -9.09 10.97 -9.65
CA ARG A 97 -9.17 12.21 -8.87
C ARG A 97 -10.57 12.43 -8.28
N ARG A 98 -11.61 12.43 -9.12
CA ARG A 98 -12.99 12.71 -8.67
C ARG A 98 -13.53 11.69 -7.67
N VAL A 99 -13.08 10.43 -7.74
CA VAL A 99 -13.47 9.41 -6.76
C VAL A 99 -12.79 9.69 -5.42
N PHE A 100 -11.47 9.86 -5.42
CA PHE A 100 -10.71 10.08 -4.19
C PHE A 100 -10.98 11.43 -3.54
N GLU A 101 -11.38 12.46 -4.31
CA GLU A 101 -11.86 13.74 -3.76
C GLU A 101 -13.19 13.61 -2.99
N ARG A 102 -13.98 12.56 -3.25
CA ARG A 102 -15.32 12.39 -2.67
C ARG A 102 -15.45 11.21 -1.72
N ILE A 103 -14.50 10.27 -1.77
CA ILE A 103 -14.49 9.12 -0.86
C ILE A 103 -14.34 9.62 0.57
N ASN A 104 -15.06 9.00 1.52
CA ASN A 104 -14.88 9.34 2.92
C ASN A 104 -13.51 8.80 3.37
N PRO A 105 -12.55 9.66 3.75
CA PRO A 105 -11.20 9.21 4.09
C PRO A 105 -11.18 8.29 5.30
N LYS A 106 -12.08 8.49 6.28
CA LYS A 106 -12.14 7.65 7.49
C LYS A 106 -12.66 6.24 7.20
N GLU A 107 -13.66 6.13 6.33
CA GLU A 107 -14.18 4.82 5.90
C GLU A 107 -13.14 4.08 5.08
N PHE A 108 -12.47 4.78 4.16
CA PHE A 108 -11.39 4.21 3.36
C PHE A 108 -10.23 3.70 4.22
N GLU A 109 -9.74 4.53 5.16
CA GLU A 109 -8.68 4.18 6.10
C GLU A 109 -9.06 2.94 6.92
N GLN A 110 -10.28 2.89 7.45
CA GLN A 110 -10.75 1.75 8.23
C GLN A 110 -10.77 0.45 7.40
N CYS A 111 -11.31 0.50 6.17
CA CYS A 111 -11.32 -0.63 5.26
C CYS A 111 -9.89 -1.10 4.92
N PHE A 112 -9.00 -0.15 4.62
CA PHE A 112 -7.61 -0.43 4.32
C PHE A 112 -6.88 -1.08 5.50
N ARG A 113 -7.04 -0.53 6.71
CA ARG A 113 -6.45 -1.10 7.94
C ARG A 113 -6.95 -2.51 8.20
N ASN A 114 -8.25 -2.75 8.09
CA ASN A 114 -8.84 -4.08 8.29
C ASN A 114 -8.27 -5.10 7.28
N TRP A 115 -8.07 -4.69 6.03
CA TRP A 115 -7.46 -5.53 5.01
C TRP A 115 -5.99 -5.83 5.32
N VAL A 116 -5.19 -4.83 5.69
CA VAL A 116 -3.79 -5.04 6.09
C VAL A 116 -3.70 -5.98 7.29
N GLN A 117 -4.56 -5.78 8.30
CA GLN A 117 -4.60 -6.65 9.48
C GLN A 117 -4.92 -8.11 9.11
N SER A 118 -5.90 -8.35 8.23
CA SER A 118 -6.24 -9.71 7.80
C SER A 118 -5.09 -10.38 7.03
N LEU A 119 -4.29 -9.61 6.28
CA LEU A 119 -3.07 -10.12 5.66
C LEU A 119 -1.99 -10.48 6.68
N VAL A 120 -1.77 -9.64 7.69
CA VAL A 120 -0.78 -9.87 8.75
C VAL A 120 -1.10 -11.13 9.54
N GLU A 121 -2.36 -11.29 9.97
CA GLU A 121 -2.85 -12.48 10.66
C GLU A 121 -2.68 -13.74 9.82
N LYS A 122 -3.04 -13.67 8.52
CA LYS A 122 -2.91 -14.81 7.60
C LYS A 122 -1.46 -15.21 7.36
N LEU A 123 -0.55 -14.25 7.26
CA LEU A 123 0.86 -14.49 7.05
C LEU A 123 1.59 -14.93 8.35
N GLY A 124 0.97 -14.73 9.52
CA GLY A 124 1.59 -15.00 10.81
C GLY A 124 2.85 -14.19 11.04
N VAL A 125 2.91 -12.98 10.47
CA VAL A 125 4.06 -12.08 10.57
C VAL A 125 3.78 -11.00 11.60
N GLU A 126 4.84 -10.52 12.23
CA GLU A 126 4.81 -9.35 13.10
C GLU A 126 5.26 -8.15 12.27
N VAL A 127 4.44 -7.10 12.21
CA VAL A 127 4.74 -5.88 11.45
C VAL A 127 5.29 -4.82 12.39
N VAL A 128 6.58 -4.53 12.25
CA VAL A 128 7.24 -3.45 12.98
C VAL A 128 7.47 -2.28 12.01
N ALA A 129 6.80 -1.16 12.25
CA ALA A 129 7.02 0.06 11.49
C ALA A 129 8.35 0.70 11.92
N ILE A 130 9.23 0.95 10.95
CA ILE A 130 10.53 1.59 11.19
C ILE A 130 10.52 2.96 10.50
N ASP A 131 10.63 4.03 11.28
CA ASP A 131 10.74 5.40 10.79
C ASP A 131 12.08 6.01 11.18
N GLY A 132 12.72 6.72 10.24
CA GLY A 132 14.03 7.33 10.41
C GLY A 132 13.98 8.83 10.14
N LYS A 133 14.30 9.64 11.14
CA LYS A 133 14.41 11.10 11.01
C LYS A 133 15.86 11.55 11.10
N THR A 134 16.24 12.52 10.28
CA THR A 134 17.56 13.16 10.36
C THR A 134 17.42 14.56 10.94
N HIS A 135 18.11 14.85 12.05
CA HIS A 135 18.11 16.18 12.65
C HIS A 135 18.90 17.15 11.76
N ARG A 136 18.20 18.10 11.12
CA ARG A 136 18.85 19.16 10.33
C ARG A 136 19.80 19.99 11.20
N GLY A 137 20.99 20.28 10.68
CA GLY A 137 21.98 21.12 11.36
C GLY A 137 22.80 20.44 12.48
N SER A 138 22.57 19.16 12.75
CA SER A 138 23.30 18.41 13.80
C SER A 138 24.66 17.83 13.34
N TYR A 139 25.10 18.14 12.13
CA TYR A 139 26.41 17.74 11.64
C TYR A 139 27.49 18.70 12.15
N ASP A 140 28.71 18.19 12.33
CA ASP A 140 29.87 19.01 12.66
C ASP A 140 30.98 18.76 11.61
N ARG A 141 31.33 19.80 10.85
CA ARG A 141 32.36 19.71 9.81
C ARG A 141 33.77 19.70 10.40
N GLU A 142 33.99 20.40 11.51
CA GLU A 142 35.31 20.54 12.13
C GLU A 142 35.71 19.20 12.78
N SER A 143 34.79 18.59 13.52
CA SER A 143 34.99 17.24 14.10
C SER A 143 34.68 16.10 13.12
N LYS A 144 34.34 16.39 11.86
CA LYS A 144 33.95 15.41 10.82
C LYS A 144 32.80 14.46 11.23
N LEU A 145 31.85 14.95 12.02
CA LEU A 145 30.66 14.21 12.45
C LEU A 145 29.51 14.40 11.46
N LYS A 146 28.86 13.29 11.10
CA LYS A 146 27.65 13.28 10.27
C LYS A 146 26.45 13.76 11.08
N ALA A 147 25.37 14.12 10.37
CA ALA A 147 24.11 14.49 11.01
C ALA A 147 23.58 13.35 11.89
N LEU A 148 22.98 13.71 13.02
CA LEU A 148 22.31 12.79 13.92
C LEU A 148 21.06 12.22 13.26
N HIS A 149 20.99 10.89 13.26
CA HIS A 149 19.83 10.13 12.79
C HIS A 149 19.12 9.52 14.00
N THR A 150 17.81 9.72 14.09
CA THR A 150 16.94 9.11 15.09
C THR A 150 16.06 8.08 14.40
N VAL A 151 16.06 6.84 14.90
CA VAL A 151 15.23 5.76 14.36
C VAL A 151 14.23 5.34 15.45
N SER A 152 12.95 5.32 15.11
CA SER A 152 11.88 4.79 15.94
C SER A 152 11.33 3.50 15.35
N ALA A 153 11.11 2.50 16.19
CA ALA A 153 10.41 1.27 15.86
C ALA A 153 9.11 1.23 16.68
N TRP A 154 7.98 0.99 16.01
CA TRP A 154 6.67 0.90 16.64
C TRP A 154 5.98 -0.39 16.21
N GLU A 155 5.26 -1.00 17.14
CA GLU A 155 4.45 -2.21 16.99
C GLU A 155 3.08 -1.89 17.59
N GLU A 156 1.99 -2.29 16.91
CA GLU A 156 0.61 -2.15 17.39
C GLU A 156 0.09 -3.47 17.97
#